data_AF-A0A918Q338-F1
#
_entry.id   AF-A0A918Q338-F1
#
_cell.length_a   1.000
_cell.length_b   1.000
_cell.length_c   1.000
_cell.angle_alpha   90.00
_cell.angle_beta   90.00
_cell.angle_gamma   90.00
#
_symmetry.space_group_name_H-M   'P 1'
#
loop_
_entity.id
_entity.type
_entity.pdbx_description
1 polymer ?
#
loop_
_entity_poly.entity_id
_entity_poly.type
_entity_poly.pdbx_seq_one_letter_code
_entity_poly.pdbx_strand_id
1 'polypeptide(L)'
;MSPPQPPGKHPLDPAGAIIRSVASRMARRLAGRPLPVGALSSVMELTENDETEMAMDEIGRVIEYYRLPVLRAEYGELLLAAEQLDSLDSLTDTGVERFVVDG
;
A
#
# COMPACT_ATOMS: atom_id res chain seq x y z
N MET A 1 -9.66 -32.56 20.10
CA MET A 1 -8.45 -32.17 19.35
C MET A 1 -8.92 -31.39 18.15
N SER A 2 -8.63 -30.09 18.08
CA SER A 2 -8.98 -29.28 16.91
C SER A 2 -8.04 -29.63 15.75
N PRO A 3 -8.53 -29.64 14.50
CA PRO A 3 -7.70 -29.92 13.35
C PRO A 3 -6.61 -28.83 13.19
N PRO A 4 -5.43 -29.17 12.65
CA PRO A 4 -4.42 -28.19 12.31
C PRO A 4 -5.00 -27.21 11.28
N GLN A 5 -4.89 -25.92 11.54
CA GLN A 5 -5.24 -24.90 10.54
C GLN A 5 -4.34 -25.11 9.31
N PRO A 6 -4.87 -25.00 8.08
CA PRO A 6 -4.01 -24.93 6.90
C PRO A 6 -3.04 -23.76 7.07
N PRO A 7 -1.83 -23.78 6.48
CA PRO A 7 -0.97 -22.60 6.43
C PRO A 7 -1.70 -21.55 5.60
N GLY A 8 -2.53 -20.77 6.27
CA GLY A 8 -3.52 -19.88 5.71
C GLY A 8 -3.22 -18.51 6.25
N LYS A 9 -2.75 -17.66 5.33
CA LYS A 9 -2.56 -16.21 5.45
C LYS A 9 -3.32 -15.66 6.67
N HIS A 10 -2.58 -15.21 7.67
CA HIS A 10 -3.18 -14.52 8.80
C HIS A 10 -4.06 -13.38 8.25
N PRO A 11 -5.20 -13.07 8.92
CA PRO A 11 -5.93 -11.86 8.58
C PRO A 11 -4.95 -10.68 8.62
N LEU A 12 -4.89 -9.90 7.55
CA LEU A 12 -4.06 -8.71 7.50
C LEU A 12 -4.35 -7.85 8.73
N ASP A 13 -3.30 -7.28 9.31
CA ASP A 13 -3.48 -6.23 10.28
C ASP A 13 -4.24 -5.04 9.63
N PRO A 14 -4.87 -4.17 10.44
CA PRO A 14 -5.68 -3.07 9.91
C PRO A 14 -4.92 -2.15 8.93
N ALA A 15 -3.65 -1.84 9.18
CA ALA A 15 -2.84 -1.01 8.29
C ALA A 15 -2.49 -1.76 7.00
N GLY A 16 -2.12 -3.05 7.09
CA GLY A 16 -1.88 -3.92 5.93
C GLY A 16 -3.10 -4.03 5.02
N ALA A 17 -4.30 -4.14 5.60
CA ALA A 17 -5.56 -4.16 4.85
C ALA A 17 -5.81 -2.85 4.08
N ILE A 18 -5.50 -1.70 4.70
CA ILE A 18 -5.62 -0.39 4.07
C ILE A 18 -4.64 -0.24 2.90
N ILE A 19 -3.35 -0.51 3.15
CA ILE A 19 -2.28 -0.40 2.13
C ILE A 19 -2.61 -1.27 0.91
N ARG A 20 -2.99 -2.53 1.15
CA ARG A 20 -3.39 -3.47 0.09
C ARG A 20 -4.59 -2.96 -0.70
N SER A 21 -5.59 -2.41 -0.02
CA SER A 21 -6.79 -1.84 -0.67
C SER A 21 -6.45 -0.64 -1.55
N VAL A 22 -5.58 0.27 -1.09
CA VAL A 22 -5.07 1.40 -1.87
C VAL A 22 -4.27 0.92 -3.08
N ALA A 23 -3.26 0.07 -2.87
CA ALA A 23 -2.42 -0.47 -3.93
C ALA A 23 -3.25 -1.18 -5.03
N SER A 24 -4.26 -1.95 -4.62
CA SER A 24 -5.18 -2.64 -5.53
C SER A 24 -6.04 -1.66 -6.35
N ARG A 25 -6.54 -0.57 -5.75
CA ARG A 25 -7.30 0.47 -6.47
C ARG A 25 -6.42 1.23 -7.46
N MET A 26 -5.20 1.58 -7.06
CA MET A 26 -4.22 2.20 -7.96
C MET A 26 -3.89 1.28 -9.14
N ALA A 27 -3.61 0.00 -8.88
CA ALA A 27 -3.29 -0.98 -9.91
C ALA A 27 -4.43 -1.13 -10.93
N ARG A 28 -5.69 -1.17 -10.45
CA ARG A 28 -6.88 -1.19 -11.34
C ARG A 28 -6.95 0.03 -12.25
N ARG A 29 -6.69 1.23 -11.74
CA ARG A 29 -6.65 2.45 -12.58
C ARG A 29 -5.49 2.44 -13.57
N LEU A 30 -4.39 1.78 -13.23
CA LEU A 30 -3.16 1.71 -14.01
C LEU A 30 -3.07 0.46 -14.89
N ALA A 31 -4.16 -0.27 -15.13
CA ALA A 31 -4.15 -1.57 -15.82
C ALA A 31 -3.44 -1.58 -17.19
N GLY A 32 -3.34 -0.43 -17.86
CA GLY A 32 -2.57 -0.26 -19.11
C GLY A 32 -1.06 -0.01 -18.94
N ARG A 33 -0.52 -0.03 -17.71
CA ARG A 33 0.88 0.27 -17.36
C ARG A 33 1.50 -0.90 -16.59
N PRO A 34 2.08 -1.90 -17.28
CA PRO A 34 2.53 -3.15 -16.66
C PRO A 34 3.55 -2.97 -15.53
N LEU A 35 4.50 -2.02 -15.68
CA LEU A 35 5.56 -1.80 -14.70
C LEU A 35 5.01 -1.27 -13.35
N PRO A 36 4.23 -0.17 -13.30
CA PRO A 36 3.55 0.25 -12.07
C PRO A 36 2.65 -0.83 -11.46
N VAL A 37 1.92 -1.59 -12.28
CA VAL A 37 1.03 -2.67 -11.79
C VAL A 37 1.84 -3.79 -11.13
N GLY A 38 2.99 -4.15 -11.70
CA GLY A 38 3.92 -5.10 -11.10
C GLY A 38 4.43 -4.62 -9.74
N ALA A 39 4.88 -3.37 -9.66
CA ALA A 39 5.38 -2.80 -8.40
C ALA A 39 4.28 -2.72 -7.32
N LEU A 40 3.06 -2.32 -7.68
CA LEU A 40 1.91 -2.33 -6.76
C LEU A 40 1.50 -3.75 -6.36
N SER A 41 1.75 -4.76 -7.20
CA SER A 41 1.55 -6.16 -6.83
C SER A 41 2.54 -6.60 -5.76
N SER A 42 3.80 -6.19 -5.86
CA SER A 42 4.81 -6.44 -4.81
C SER A 42 4.42 -5.80 -3.48
N VAL A 43 3.87 -4.58 -3.47
CA VAL A 43 3.31 -3.96 -2.25
C VAL A 43 2.21 -4.84 -1.63
N MET A 44 1.30 -5.38 -2.46
CA MET A 44 0.26 -6.29 -1.96
C MET A 44 0.85 -7.59 -1.40
N GLU A 45 1.89 -8.14 -2.03
CA GLU A 45 2.59 -9.33 -1.53
C GLU A 45 3.25 -9.08 -0.17
N LEU A 46 3.88 -7.92 0.03
CA LEU A 46 4.46 -7.53 1.33
C LEU A 46 3.38 -7.52 2.43
N THR A 47 2.22 -6.92 2.17
CA THR A 47 1.12 -6.95 3.15
C THR A 47 0.66 -8.37 3.44
N GLU A 48 0.57 -9.24 2.43
CA GLU A 48 0.14 -10.64 2.59
C GLU A 48 1.15 -11.52 3.32
N ASN A 49 2.40 -11.07 3.46
CA ASN A 49 3.47 -11.72 4.21
C ASN A 49 3.70 -11.09 5.60
N ASP A 50 2.76 -10.27 6.08
CA ASP A 50 2.86 -9.53 7.35
C ASP A 50 4.03 -8.52 7.39
N GLU A 51 4.55 -8.10 6.22
CA GLU A 51 5.61 -7.10 6.07
C GLU A 51 5.02 -5.69 5.89
N THR A 52 4.07 -5.31 6.75
CA THR A 52 3.23 -4.11 6.59
C THR A 52 4.01 -2.79 6.65
N GLU A 53 5.01 -2.66 7.52
CA GLU A 53 5.89 -1.47 7.55
C GLU A 53 6.66 -1.32 6.24
N MET A 54 7.21 -2.43 5.72
CA MET A 54 7.90 -2.44 4.43
C MET A 54 6.95 -2.11 3.27
N ALA A 55 5.69 -2.56 3.35
CA ALA A 55 4.68 -2.22 2.37
C ALA A 55 4.35 -0.71 2.35
N MET A 56 4.38 -0.05 3.52
CA MET A 56 4.19 1.40 3.62
C MET A 56 5.35 2.17 2.98
N ASP A 57 6.59 1.77 3.25
CA ASP A 57 7.77 2.34 2.59
C ASP A 57 7.71 2.15 1.08
N GLU A 58 7.42 0.92 0.66
CA GLU A 58 7.44 0.55 -0.75
C GLU A 58 6.34 1.26 -1.53
N ILE A 59 5.13 1.40 -0.99
CA ILE A 59 4.07 2.13 -1.69
C ILE A 59 4.43 3.61 -1.89
N GLY A 60 5.07 4.26 -0.89
CA GLY A 60 5.59 5.61 -1.02
C GLY A 60 6.62 5.73 -2.14
N ARG A 61 7.59 4.81 -2.18
CA ARG A 61 8.63 4.77 -3.23
C ARG A 61 8.05 4.50 -4.62
N VAL A 62 7.08 3.59 -4.75
CA VAL A 62 6.41 3.28 -6.01
C VAL A 62 5.66 4.50 -6.53
N ILE A 63 4.96 5.23 -5.66
CA ILE A 63 4.29 6.48 -6.01
C ILE A 63 5.30 7.50 -6.53
N GLU A 64 6.39 7.73 -5.79
CA GLU A 64 7.41 8.71 -6.15
C GLU A 64 8.10 8.36 -7.48
N TYR A 65 8.61 7.13 -7.58
CA TYR A 65 9.41 6.68 -8.73
C TYR A 65 8.62 6.74 -10.04
N TYR A 66 7.37 6.25 -10.03
CA TYR A 66 6.52 6.25 -11.23
C TYR A 66 5.66 7.51 -11.37
N ARG A 67 5.77 8.45 -10.42
CA ARG A 67 4.95 9.66 -10.31
C ARG A 67 3.46 9.36 -10.44
N LEU A 68 3.00 8.38 -9.67
CA LEU A 68 1.63 7.89 -9.76
C LEU A 68 0.66 8.92 -9.18
N PRO A 69 -0.44 9.25 -9.86
CA PRO A 69 -1.47 10.10 -9.29
C PRO A 69 -2.14 9.37 -8.12
N VAL A 70 -2.21 10.04 -6.96
CA VAL A 70 -2.84 9.54 -5.74
C VAL A 70 -4.12 10.32 -5.52
N LEU A 71 -5.26 9.64 -5.38
CA LEU A 71 -6.50 10.35 -5.04
C LEU A 71 -6.44 10.86 -3.60
N ARG A 72 -7.04 12.02 -3.32
CA ARG A 72 -7.09 12.58 -1.95
C ARG A 72 -7.60 11.58 -0.90
N ALA A 73 -8.59 10.76 -1.25
CA ALA A 73 -9.11 9.71 -0.37
C ALA A 73 -8.06 8.61 -0.09
N GLU A 74 -7.31 8.19 -1.12
CA GLU A 74 -6.24 7.19 -0.96
C GLU A 74 -5.09 7.73 -0.11
N TYR A 75 -4.72 8.99 -0.30
CA TYR A 75 -3.71 9.63 0.54
C TYR A 75 -4.16 9.70 2.00
N GLY A 76 -5.42 10.05 2.27
CA GLY A 76 -5.98 10.04 3.62
C GLY A 76 -5.98 8.64 4.26
N GLU A 77 -6.28 7.60 3.49
CA GLU A 77 -6.18 6.22 3.95
C GLU A 77 -4.73 5.80 4.22
N LEU A 78 -3.78 6.19 3.38
CA LEU A 78 -2.35 5.94 3.61
C LEU A 78 -1.83 6.67 4.86
N LEU A 79 -2.25 7.91 5.10
CA LEU A 79 -1.92 8.63 6.34
C LEU A 79 -2.45 7.88 7.57
N LEU A 80 -3.69 7.38 7.51
CA LEU A 80 -4.28 6.60 8.61
C LEU A 80 -3.52 5.28 8.85
N ALA A 81 -3.07 4.62 7.79
CA ALA A 81 -2.26 3.41 7.93
C ALA A 81 -0.87 3.72 8.48
N ALA A 82 -0.24 4.82 8.04
CA ALA A 82 1.08 5.25 8.50
C ALA A 82 1.04 5.68 9.97
N GLU A 83 -0.03 6.35 10.42
CA GLU A 83 -0.23 6.71 11.83
C GLU A 83 -0.37 5.46 12.72
N GLN A 84 -1.06 4.41 12.25
CA GLN A 84 -1.17 3.14 12.99
C GLN A 84 0.16 2.39 13.11
N LEU A 85 1.07 2.61 12.18
CA LEU A 85 2.40 2.01 12.14
C LEU A 85 3.49 2.90 12.76
N ASP A 86 3.14 4.11 13.21
CA ASP A 86 4.10 5.15 13.61
C ASP A 86 5.14 5.45 12.51
N SER A 87 4.73 5.39 11.24
CA SER A 87 5.59 5.49 10.05
C SER A 87 5.15 6.61 9.08
N LEU A 88 4.73 7.75 9.62
CA LEU A 88 4.36 8.91 8.81
C LEU A 88 5.53 9.44 7.95
N ASP A 89 6.76 9.23 8.43
CA ASP A 89 8.00 9.58 7.75
C ASP A 89 8.13 8.89 6.38
N SER A 90 7.68 7.63 6.25
CA SER A 90 7.66 6.89 4.99
C SER A 90 6.96 7.66 3.85
N LEU A 91 5.88 8.39 4.18
CA LEU A 91 5.12 9.18 3.21
C LEU A 91 5.69 10.58 3.01
N THR A 92 6.21 11.22 4.07
CA THR A 92 6.76 12.58 3.97
C THR A 92 8.13 12.60 3.28
N ASP A 93 8.95 11.57 3.49
CA ASP A 93 10.29 11.48 2.90
C ASP A 93 10.24 11.22 1.40
N THR A 94 9.25 10.43 0.96
CA THR A 94 8.96 10.19 -0.46
C THR A 94 8.15 11.34 -1.09
N GLY A 95 7.57 12.20 -0.25
CA GLY A 95 6.82 13.38 -0.64
C GLY A 95 5.55 13.08 -1.42
N VAL A 96 4.84 12.02 -1.04
CA VAL A 96 3.63 11.53 -1.72
C VAL A 96 2.58 12.63 -1.91
N GLU A 97 2.50 13.59 -1.00
CA GLU A 97 1.55 14.71 -1.03
C GLU A 97 1.61 15.51 -2.34
N ARG A 98 2.78 15.57 -2.99
CA ARG A 98 2.97 16.30 -4.27
C ARG A 98 2.26 15.65 -5.45
N PHE A 99 1.86 14.39 -5.33
CA PHE A 99 1.16 13.62 -6.36
C PHE A 99 -0.33 13.48 -6.09
N VAL A 100 -0.83 14.14 -5.04
CA VAL A 100 -2.26 14.12 -4.69
C VAL A 100 -3.05 14.93 -5.71
N VAL A 101 -4.07 14.31 -6.27
CA VAL A 101 -5.01 14.93 -7.20
C VAL A 101 -6.42 14.91 -6.63
N ASP A 102 -7.19 15.94 -6.96
CA ASP A 102 -8.62 15.94 -6.70
C ASP A 102 -9.28 14.95 -7.67
N GLY A 103 -10.06 14.03 -7.10
CA GLY A 103 -10.76 12.97 -7.84
C GLY A 103 -12.11 13.40 -8.36
#